data_AF-A0A7K0IDZ0-F1
#
_entry.id   AF-A0A7K0IDZ0-F1
#
_cell.length_a   1.000
_cell.length_b   1.000
_cell.length_c   1.000
_cell.angle_alpha   90.00
_cell.angle_beta   90.00
_cell.angle_gamma   90.00
#
_symmetry.space_group_name_H-M   'P 1'
#
loop_
_entity.id
_entity.type
_entity.pdbx_description
1 polymer ?
#
loop_
_entity_poly.entity_id
_entity_poly.type
_entity_poly.pdbx_seq_one_letter_code
_entity_poly.pdbx_strand_id
1 'polypeptide(L)'
;MIIEALKAFLIGIVEGITEWLPISSTGHMILVDEFVKLQVSDEFLKLFLVVIQLGAIMAVLILYFHKLNPFSPKKTSVQKKSTWRLWGMVAIGCIPAAIIGLLFDDWVNEHFYNKVTVAAMLIVYGVAFIVLERRNRRRLREAEAALAAPRGRHARPPYGAVAAAAEAQR
;
A
#
# COMPACT_ATOMS: atom_id res chain seq x y z
N MET A 1 -28.97 19.08 -8.71
CA MET A 1 -28.20 19.24 -7.45
C MET A 1 -28.06 17.94 -6.67
N ILE A 2 -29.14 17.29 -6.20
CA ILE A 2 -29.02 16.05 -5.39
C ILE A 2 -28.33 14.91 -6.15
N ILE A 3 -28.68 14.70 -7.43
CA ILE A 3 -28.06 13.64 -8.25
C ILE A 3 -26.55 13.88 -8.42
N GLU A 4 -26.13 15.11 -8.72
CA GLU A 4 -24.70 15.44 -8.84
C GLU A 4 -23.96 15.27 -7.51
N ALA A 5 -24.59 15.61 -6.38
CA ALA A 5 -24.01 15.35 -5.06
C ALA A 5 -23.83 13.85 -4.78
N LEU A 6 -24.79 13.01 -5.19
CA LEU A 6 -24.68 11.56 -5.07
C LEU A 6 -23.57 10.99 -5.98
N LYS A 7 -23.43 11.52 -7.20
CA LYS A 7 -22.32 11.16 -8.09
C LYS A 7 -20.97 11.54 -7.47
N ALA A 8 -20.83 12.76 -6.98
CA ALA A 8 -19.61 13.24 -6.31
C ALA A 8 -19.29 12.41 -5.06
N PHE A 9 -20.30 12.06 -4.27
CA PHE A 9 -20.15 11.18 -3.11
C PHE A 9 -19.67 9.78 -3.50
N LEU A 10 -20.24 9.18 -4.55
CA LEU A 10 -19.81 7.89 -5.08
C LEU A 10 -18.37 7.94 -5.57
N ILE A 11 -18.00 8.97 -6.35
CA ILE A 11 -16.62 9.16 -6.82
C ILE A 11 -15.66 9.30 -5.63
N GLY A 12 -16.05 10.05 -4.60
CA GLY A 12 -15.29 10.18 -3.35
C GLY A 12 -15.11 8.87 -2.59
N ILE A 13 -16.13 7.98 -2.58
CA ILE A 13 -16.00 6.64 -1.99
C ILE A 13 -15.00 5.80 -2.80
N VAL A 14 -15.11 5.80 -4.12
CA VAL A 14 -14.22 5.01 -4.97
C VAL A 14 -12.78 5.46 -4.76
N GLU A 15 -12.51 6.76 -4.77
CA GLU A 15 -11.19 7.32 -4.48
C GLU A 15 -10.72 6.90 -3.07
N GLY A 16 -11.55 7.13 -2.05
CA GLY A 16 -11.21 6.83 -0.66
C GLY A 16 -10.92 5.35 -0.40
N ILE A 17 -11.48 4.43 -1.17
CA ILE A 17 -11.17 2.99 -1.09
C ILE A 17 -9.92 2.66 -1.92
N THR A 18 -9.87 3.11 -3.16
CA THR A 18 -8.86 2.70 -4.14
C THR A 18 -7.49 3.32 -3.91
N GLU A 19 -7.40 4.47 -3.22
CA GLU A 19 -6.14 5.14 -2.89
C GLU A 19 -5.29 4.34 -1.88
N TRP A 20 -5.93 3.59 -0.98
CA TRP A 20 -5.23 2.79 0.04
C TRP A 20 -4.98 1.36 -0.39
N LEU A 21 -5.67 0.90 -1.43
CA LEU A 21 -5.45 -0.42 -2.01
C LEU A 21 -4.46 -0.30 -3.18
N PRO A 22 -3.56 -1.27 -3.39
CA PRO A 22 -2.61 -1.25 -4.49
C PRO A 22 -3.27 -1.66 -5.82
N ILE A 23 -4.33 -0.94 -6.22
CA ILE A 23 -5.19 -1.23 -7.38
C ILE A 23 -5.36 -0.03 -8.32
N SER A 24 -4.60 1.05 -8.11
CA SER A 24 -4.62 2.32 -8.87
C SER A 24 -5.95 3.08 -8.80
N SER A 25 -6.00 4.12 -7.95
CA SER A 25 -7.10 5.08 -7.88
C SER A 25 -7.33 5.81 -9.20
N THR A 26 -6.25 6.29 -9.84
CA THR A 26 -6.31 6.97 -11.14
C THR A 26 -7.00 6.15 -12.23
N GLY A 27 -6.68 4.85 -12.34
CA GLY A 27 -7.33 3.97 -13.31
C GLY A 27 -8.82 3.80 -13.04
N HIS A 28 -9.20 3.66 -11.77
CA HIS A 28 -10.61 3.58 -11.37
C HIS A 28 -11.35 4.90 -11.62
N MET A 29 -10.73 6.05 -11.41
CA MET A 29 -11.33 7.35 -11.69
C MET A 29 -11.62 7.54 -13.18
N ILE A 30 -10.70 7.13 -14.07
CA ILE A 30 -10.92 7.13 -15.52
C ILE A 30 -12.12 6.25 -15.87
N LEU A 31 -12.20 5.04 -15.32
CA LEU A 31 -13.30 4.11 -15.59
C LEU A 31 -14.65 4.62 -15.06
N VAL A 32 -14.68 5.10 -13.81
CA VAL A 32 -15.89 5.63 -13.19
C VAL A 32 -16.41 6.84 -13.96
N ASP A 33 -15.52 7.73 -14.41
CA ASP A 33 -15.92 8.88 -15.23
C ASP A 33 -16.61 8.45 -16.53
N GLU A 34 -16.23 7.34 -17.18
CA GLU A 34 -16.93 6.83 -18.38
C GLU A 34 -18.41 6.48 -18.12
N PHE A 35 -18.76 6.05 -16.90
CA PHE A 35 -20.13 5.66 -16.54
C PHE A 35 -20.90 6.74 -15.75
N VAL A 36 -20.19 7.54 -14.96
CA VAL A 36 -20.74 8.52 -14.02
C VAL A 36 -20.18 9.90 -14.35
N LYS A 37 -20.73 10.50 -15.40
CA LYS A 37 -20.33 11.84 -15.83
C LYS A 37 -20.90 12.91 -14.89
N LEU A 38 -20.01 13.71 -14.31
CA LEU A 38 -20.37 14.95 -13.61
C LEU A 38 -20.61 16.05 -14.65
N GLN A 39 -21.68 16.83 -14.48
CA GLN A 39 -21.98 17.95 -15.39
C GLN A 39 -21.22 19.21 -14.96
N VAL A 40 -19.89 19.17 -15.11
CA VAL A 40 -18.95 20.22 -14.71
C VAL A 40 -17.93 20.47 -15.83
N SER A 41 -17.16 21.56 -15.75
CA SER A 41 -16.06 21.77 -16.68
C SER A 41 -14.93 20.78 -16.43
N ASP A 42 -14.16 20.46 -17.47
CA ASP A 42 -13.00 19.56 -17.37
C ASP A 42 -11.96 20.06 -16.36
N GLU A 43 -11.78 21.39 -16.28
CA GLU A 43 -10.90 22.03 -15.30
C GLU A 43 -11.39 21.79 -13.86
N PHE A 44 -12.69 21.92 -13.64
CA PHE A 44 -13.28 21.66 -12.33
C PHE A 44 -13.19 20.17 -11.98
N LEU A 45 -13.42 19.27 -12.94
CA LEU A 45 -13.29 17.83 -12.72
C LEU A 45 -11.86 17.45 -12.32
N LYS A 46 -10.85 17.96 -13.02
CA LYS A 46 -9.43 17.75 -12.67
C LYS A 46 -9.12 18.23 -11.26
N LEU A 47 -9.57 19.44 -10.90
CA LEU A 47 -9.40 19.98 -9.55
C LEU A 47 -10.12 19.10 -8.51
N PHE A 48 -11.36 18.70 -8.79
CA PHE A 48 -12.16 17.85 -7.92
C PHE A 48 -11.45 16.53 -7.61
N LEU A 49 -10.91 15.85 -8.61
CA LEU A 49 -10.17 14.59 -8.45
C LEU A 49 -8.93 14.77 -7.56
N VAL A 50 -8.21 15.88 -7.68
CA VAL A 50 -7.08 16.20 -6.79
C VAL A 50 -7.56 16.49 -5.36
N VAL A 51 -8.67 17.19 -5.19
CA VAL A 51 -9.21 17.54 -3.87
C VAL A 51 -9.69 16.30 -3.09
N ILE A 52 -10.35 15.35 -3.75
CA ILE A 52 -10.80 14.12 -3.07
C ILE A 52 -9.62 13.23 -2.63
N GLN A 53 -8.51 13.23 -3.37
CA GLN A 53 -7.24 12.60 -2.95
C GLN A 53 -6.68 13.23 -1.67
N LEU A 54 -6.71 14.57 -1.56
CA LEU A 54 -6.34 15.24 -0.32
C LEU A 54 -7.23 14.79 0.85
N GLY A 55 -8.52 14.54 0.59
CA GLY A 55 -9.45 13.95 1.55
C GLY A 55 -9.02 12.56 2.02
N ALA A 56 -8.58 11.70 1.10
CA ALA A 56 -8.01 10.40 1.46
C ALA A 56 -6.78 10.58 2.35
N ILE A 57 -5.78 11.37 1.93
CA ILE A 57 -4.55 11.64 2.71
C ILE A 57 -4.90 12.13 4.12
N MET A 58 -5.86 13.04 4.23
CA MET A 58 -6.34 13.56 5.51
C MET A 58 -6.88 12.47 6.43
N ALA A 59 -7.57 11.46 5.89
CA ALA A 59 -8.06 10.33 6.68
C ALA A 59 -6.91 9.58 7.38
N VAL A 60 -5.77 9.39 6.70
CA VAL A 60 -4.58 8.76 7.31
C VAL A 60 -3.90 9.68 8.31
N LEU A 61 -3.81 10.98 8.04
CA LEU A 61 -3.27 11.95 9.00
C LEU A 61 -4.08 11.98 10.30
N ILE A 62 -5.41 11.89 10.20
CA ILE A 62 -6.30 11.85 11.38
C ILE A 62 -6.18 10.50 12.08
N LEU A 63 -6.31 9.38 11.35
CA LEU A 63 -6.27 8.02 11.91
C LEU A 63 -4.94 7.73 12.63
N TYR A 64 -3.83 8.19 12.05
CA TYR A 64 -2.49 7.98 12.60
C TYR A 64 -1.90 9.25 13.23
N PHE A 65 -2.71 10.24 13.57
CA PHE A 65 -2.25 11.54 14.08
C PHE A 65 -1.23 11.39 15.21
N HIS A 66 -1.56 10.61 16.24
CA HIS A 66 -0.63 10.37 17.35
C HIS A 66 0.62 9.60 16.93
N LYS A 67 0.54 8.68 15.97
CA LYS A 67 1.68 7.89 15.50
C LYS A 67 2.64 8.72 14.63
N LEU A 68 2.12 9.65 13.84
CA LEU A 68 2.90 10.51 12.95
C LEU A 68 3.38 11.80 13.63
N ASN A 69 2.67 12.27 14.67
CA ASN A 69 3.03 13.50 15.38
C ASN A 69 4.21 13.27 16.34
N PRO A 70 5.38 13.90 16.09
CA PRO A 70 6.55 13.78 16.98
C PRO A 70 6.36 14.52 18.32
N PHE A 71 5.42 15.44 18.40
CA PHE A 71 5.11 16.21 19.61
C PHE A 71 3.98 15.61 20.44
N SER A 72 3.47 14.44 20.07
CA SER A 72 2.38 13.83 20.83
C SER A 72 2.78 13.64 22.31
N PRO A 73 1.95 14.09 23.26
CA PRO A 73 2.25 14.00 24.69
C PRO A 73 2.31 12.55 25.19
N LYS A 74 1.72 11.61 24.44
CA LYS A 74 1.69 10.18 24.72
C LYS A 74 2.99 9.45 24.35
N LYS A 75 3.99 10.15 23.79
CA LYS A 75 5.24 9.53 23.32
C LYS A 75 6.41 9.69 24.28
N THR A 76 7.14 8.61 24.48
CA THR A 76 8.46 8.62 25.15
C THR A 76 9.53 9.26 24.25
N SER A 77 10.65 9.70 24.84
CA SER A 77 11.78 10.29 24.10
C SER A 77 12.30 9.39 22.97
N VAL A 78 12.31 8.07 23.20
CA VAL A 78 12.68 7.07 22.18
C VAL A 78 11.68 7.05 21.02
N GLN A 79 10.38 7.06 21.32
CA GLN A 79 9.33 7.08 20.30
C GLN A 79 9.36 8.38 19.48
N LYS A 80 9.63 9.53 20.11
CA LYS A 80 9.79 10.82 19.41
C LYS A 80 10.97 10.78 18.43
N LYS A 81 12.13 10.26 18.87
CA LYS A 81 13.31 10.08 18.00
C LYS A 81 13.02 9.15 16.82
N SER A 82 12.31 8.05 17.05
CA SER A 82 11.87 7.14 15.98
C SER A 82 10.94 7.82 14.98
N THR A 83 10.04 8.69 15.46
CA THR A 83 9.12 9.47 14.61
C THR A 83 9.88 10.44 13.72
N TRP A 84 10.87 11.16 14.26
CA TRP A 84 11.74 12.04 13.47
C TRP A 84 12.56 11.26 12.43
N ARG A 85 13.06 10.08 12.80
CA ARG A 85 13.75 9.20 11.85
C ARG A 85 12.82 8.78 10.71
N LEU A 86 11.56 8.44 11.00
CA LEU A 86 10.55 8.13 9.99
C LEU A 86 10.36 9.30 9.03
N TRP A 87 10.15 10.52 9.54
CA TRP A 87 10.02 11.71 8.69
C TRP A 87 11.27 11.97 7.84
N GLY A 88 12.47 11.80 8.40
CA GLY A 88 13.72 11.90 7.64
C GLY A 88 13.82 10.86 6.52
N MET A 89 13.44 9.61 6.80
CA MET A 89 13.40 8.54 5.79
C MET A 89 12.38 8.81 4.69
N VAL A 90 11.19 9.32 5.04
CA VAL A 90 10.16 9.72 4.08
C VAL A 90 10.68 10.85 3.20
N ALA A 91 11.26 11.90 3.79
CA ALA A 91 11.82 13.02 3.03
C ALA A 91 12.90 12.56 2.04
N ILE A 92 13.84 11.71 2.48
CA ILE A 92 14.87 11.12 1.62
C ILE A 92 14.24 10.26 0.51
N GLY A 93 13.22 9.46 0.84
CA GLY A 93 12.49 8.64 -0.12
C GLY A 93 11.73 9.44 -1.17
N CYS A 94 11.29 10.66 -0.83
CA CYS A 94 10.61 11.56 -1.76
C CYS A 94 11.59 12.23 -2.75
N ILE A 95 12.89 12.33 -2.44
CA ILE A 95 13.86 13.05 -3.29
C ILE A 95 13.93 12.47 -4.71
N PRO A 96 14.14 11.15 -4.93
CA PRO A 96 14.19 10.61 -6.29
C PRO A 96 12.87 10.81 -7.05
N ALA A 97 11.73 10.64 -6.38
CA ALA A 97 10.43 10.85 -6.98
C ALA A 97 10.21 12.32 -7.38
N ALA A 98 10.59 13.26 -6.52
CA ALA A 98 10.52 14.69 -6.81
C ALA A 98 11.46 15.10 -7.95
N ILE A 99 12.68 14.55 -7.99
CA ILE A 99 13.62 14.81 -9.09
C ILE A 99 13.04 14.31 -10.41
N ILE A 100 12.55 13.07 -10.45
CA ILE A 100 11.97 12.48 -11.66
C ILE A 100 10.72 13.25 -12.08
N GLY A 101 9.83 13.55 -11.13
CA GLY A 101 8.61 14.32 -11.39
C GLY A 101 8.94 15.69 -11.96
N LEU A 102 9.80 16.48 -11.31
CA LEU A 102 10.10 17.85 -11.76
C LEU A 102 10.85 17.89 -13.11
N LEU A 103 11.67 16.89 -13.44
CA LEU A 103 12.46 16.87 -14.67
C LEU A 103 11.76 16.18 -15.86
N PHE A 104 10.84 15.24 -15.59
CA PHE A 104 10.27 14.37 -16.62
C PHE A 104 8.74 14.31 -16.61
N ASP A 105 8.03 15.23 -15.91
CA ASP A 105 6.56 15.20 -15.82
C ASP A 105 5.89 15.09 -17.20
N ASP A 106 6.23 16.00 -18.12
CA ASP A 106 5.64 16.05 -19.47
C ASP A 106 5.89 14.74 -20.24
N TRP A 107 7.13 14.26 -20.20
CA TRP A 107 7.52 13.03 -20.90
C TRP A 107 6.81 11.79 -20.32
N VAL A 108 6.70 11.72 -19.00
CA VAL A 108 6.01 10.63 -18.29
C VAL A 108 4.53 10.65 -18.60
N ASN A 109 3.90 11.83 -18.58
CA ASN A 109 2.48 11.98 -18.89
C ASN A 109 2.19 11.56 -20.34
N GLU A 110 3.04 11.97 -21.30
CA GLU A 110 2.87 11.60 -22.71
C GLU A 110 3.00 10.09 -22.95
N HIS A 111 3.97 9.42 -22.31
CA HIS A 111 4.28 8.01 -22.61
C HIS A 111 3.54 7.01 -21.72
N PHE A 112 3.28 7.35 -20.45
CA PHE A 112 2.73 6.42 -19.47
C PHE A 112 1.28 6.69 -19.07
N TYR A 113 0.72 7.87 -19.33
CA TYR A 113 -0.67 8.19 -18.98
C TYR A 113 -1.67 7.70 -20.02
N ASN A 114 -1.63 6.39 -20.33
CA ASN A 114 -2.57 5.75 -21.25
C ASN A 114 -3.12 4.44 -20.68
N LYS A 115 -4.30 4.04 -21.17
CA LYS A 115 -5.06 2.88 -20.66
C LYS A 115 -4.26 1.57 -20.73
N VAL A 116 -3.40 1.41 -21.76
CA VAL A 116 -2.60 0.20 -21.96
C VAL A 116 -1.47 0.11 -20.93
N THR A 117 -0.73 1.19 -20.73
CA THR A 117 0.32 1.25 -19.70
C THR A 117 -0.24 0.99 -18.31
N VAL A 118 -1.36 1.64 -17.96
CA VAL A 118 -2.02 1.43 -16.65
C VAL A 118 -2.40 -0.04 -16.46
N ALA A 119 -3.03 -0.66 -17.46
CA ALA A 119 -3.40 -2.07 -17.40
C ALA A 119 -2.18 -3.01 -17.28
N ALA A 120 -1.12 -2.74 -18.05
CA ALA A 120 0.12 -3.51 -18.00
C ALA A 120 0.78 -3.41 -16.61
N MET A 121 0.85 -2.20 -16.04
CA MET A 121 1.42 -2.00 -14.71
C MET A 121 0.61 -2.68 -13.60
N LEU A 122 -0.73 -2.69 -13.70
CA LEU A 122 -1.58 -3.44 -12.76
C LEU A 122 -1.29 -4.95 -12.80
N ILE A 123 -1.10 -5.52 -13.99
CA ILE A 123 -0.72 -6.93 -14.14
C ILE A 123 0.67 -7.18 -13.54
N VAL A 124 1.65 -6.34 -13.87
CA VAL A 124 3.02 -6.45 -13.36
C VAL A 124 3.05 -6.38 -11.84
N TYR A 125 2.37 -5.40 -11.24
CA TYR A 125 2.26 -5.28 -9.78
C TYR A 125 1.53 -6.47 -9.15
N GLY A 126 0.44 -6.95 -9.76
CA GLY A 126 -0.26 -8.15 -9.30
C GLY A 126 0.64 -9.39 -9.27
N VAL A 127 1.42 -9.61 -10.32
CA VAL A 127 2.41 -10.70 -10.37
C VAL A 127 3.51 -10.49 -9.33
N ALA A 128 4.03 -9.27 -9.19
CA ALA A 128 5.04 -8.94 -8.20
C ALA A 128 4.56 -9.24 -6.77
N PHE A 129 3.31 -8.89 -6.43
CA PHE A 129 2.72 -9.24 -5.13
C PHE A 129 2.67 -10.76 -4.92
N ILE A 130 2.22 -11.53 -5.91
CA ILE A 130 2.17 -13.01 -5.81
C ILE A 130 3.57 -13.58 -5.54
N VAL A 131 4.59 -13.09 -6.24
CA VAL A 131 5.98 -13.53 -6.06
C VAL A 131 6.50 -13.18 -4.67
N LEU A 132 6.30 -11.93 -4.23
CA LEU A 132 6.71 -11.46 -2.92
C LEU A 132 6.02 -12.24 -1.80
N GLU A 133 4.72 -12.49 -1.93
CA GLU A 133 3.93 -13.21 -0.94
C GLU A 133 4.38 -14.68 -0.84
N ARG A 134 4.65 -15.34 -1.96
CA ARG A 134 5.22 -16.70 -1.99
C ARG A 134 6.59 -16.75 -1.31
N ARG A 135 7.46 -15.78 -1.59
CA ARG A 135 8.79 -15.70 -0.96
C ARG A 135 8.68 -15.45 0.54
N ASN A 136 7.78 -14.57 0.97
CA ASN A 136 7.62 -14.25 2.38
C ASN A 136 7.03 -15.44 3.16
N ARG A 137 6.05 -16.15 2.58
CA ARG A 137 5.50 -17.38 3.18
C ARG A 137 6.54 -18.48 3.38
N ARG A 138 7.47 -18.66 2.42
CA ARG A 138 8.59 -19.61 2.58
C ARG A 138 9.49 -19.25 3.75
N ARG A 139 9.91 -17.97 3.83
CA ARG A 139 10.74 -17.48 4.94
C ARG A 139 10.08 -17.63 6.30
N LEU A 140 8.77 -17.38 6.38
CA LEU A 140 8.01 -17.58 7.61
C LEU A 140 8.03 -19.05 8.04
N ARG A 141 7.75 -19.97 7.11
CA ARG A 141 7.81 -21.42 7.39
C ARG A 141 9.21 -21.88 7.78
N GLU A 142 10.26 -21.37 7.15
CA GLU A 142 11.65 -21.66 7.51
C GLU A 142 11.99 -21.16 8.92
N ALA A 143 11.54 -19.95 9.27
CA ALA A 143 11.71 -19.40 10.62
C ALA A 143 10.95 -20.22 11.67
N GLU A 144 9.71 -20.61 11.38
CA GLU A 144 8.91 -21.49 12.24
C GLU A 144 9.57 -22.86 12.42
N ALA A 145 10.07 -23.46 11.34
CA ALA A 145 10.79 -24.74 11.38
C ALA A 145 12.10 -24.64 12.18
N ALA A 146 12.85 -23.54 12.04
CA ALA A 146 14.06 -23.29 12.81
C ALA A 146 13.79 -23.07 14.31
N LEU A 147 12.63 -22.52 14.67
CA LEU A 147 12.19 -22.40 16.06
C LEU A 147 11.66 -23.72 16.63
N ALA A 148 11.03 -24.55 15.80
CA ALA A 148 10.56 -25.88 16.17
C ALA A 148 11.68 -26.93 16.23
N ALA A 149 12.82 -26.68 15.58
CA ALA A 149 13.97 -27.57 15.61
C ALA A 149 14.55 -27.66 17.04
N PRO A 150 14.74 -28.87 17.60
CA PRO A 150 15.24 -29.06 18.95
C PRO A 150 16.61 -28.39 19.14
N ARG A 151 16.67 -27.37 20.00
CA ARG A 151 17.93 -26.65 20.29
C ARG A 151 18.80 -27.45 21.26
N GLY A 152 19.84 -28.09 20.73
CA GLY A 152 20.97 -28.64 21.49
C GLY A 152 21.02 -30.18 21.55
N ARG A 153 22.19 -30.73 21.91
CA ARG A 153 22.47 -32.19 22.02
C ARG A 153 21.54 -32.96 22.97
N HIS A 154 20.72 -32.27 23.77
CA HIS A 154 19.78 -32.85 24.72
C HIS A 154 18.30 -32.56 24.41
N ALA A 155 18.01 -31.86 23.31
CA ALA A 155 16.65 -31.52 22.98
C ALA A 155 15.93 -32.77 22.42
N ARG A 156 14.90 -33.21 23.16
CA ARG A 156 14.13 -34.42 22.82
C ARG A 156 13.46 -34.24 21.46
N PRO A 157 13.54 -35.24 20.56
CA PRO A 157 12.80 -35.19 19.31
C PRO A 157 11.29 -35.04 19.59
N PRO A 158 10.56 -34.28 18.76
CA PRO A 158 9.12 -34.13 18.94
C PRO A 158 8.45 -35.51 18.92
N TYR A 159 7.52 -35.74 19.84
CA TYR A 159 6.90 -37.05 20.12
C TYR A 159 6.40 -37.77 18.85
N GLY A 160 5.91 -37.03 17.85
CA GLY A 160 5.46 -37.58 16.57
C GLY A 160 6.56 -38.17 15.68
N ALA A 161 7.81 -37.69 15.78
CA ALA A 161 8.94 -38.25 15.02
C ALA A 161 9.40 -39.59 15.61
N VAL A 162 9.25 -39.78 16.93
CA VAL A 162 9.59 -41.04 17.62
C VAL A 162 8.54 -42.11 17.30
N ALA A 163 7.27 -41.74 17.22
CA ALA A 163 6.18 -42.63 16.84
C ALA A 163 6.33 -43.13 15.38
N ALA A 164 6.59 -42.24 14.43
CA ALA A 164 6.77 -42.59 13.02
C ALA A 164 8.00 -43.50 12.78
N ALA A 165 9.09 -43.28 13.52
CA ALA A 165 10.28 -44.12 13.42
C ALA A 165 10.06 -45.54 14.01
N ALA A 166 9.24 -45.67 15.05
CA ALA A 166 8.88 -46.96 15.65
C ALA A 166 7.94 -47.77 14.75
N GLU A 167 7.09 -47.12 13.97
CA GLU A 167 6.18 -47.77 13.01
C GLU A 167 6.90 -48.25 11.75
N ALA A 168 7.90 -47.52 11.26
CA ALA A 168 8.68 -47.91 10.08
C ALA A 168 9.65 -49.08 10.32
N GLN A 169 9.83 -49.51 11.57
CA GLN A 169 10.67 -50.65 11.95
C GLN A 169 9.87 -51.93 12.25
N ARG A 170 8.55 -51.92 12.05
CA ARG A 170 7.67 -53.10 12.06
C ARG A 170 7.31 -53.50 10.63
#